data_AF-A0A2M8PDB6-F1
#
_entry.id   AF-A0A2M8PDB6-F1
#
_cell.length_a   1.000
_cell.length_b   1.000
_cell.length_c   1.000
_cell.angle_alpha   90.00
_cell.angle_beta   90.00
_cell.angle_gamma   90.00
#
_symmetry.space_group_name_H-M   'P 1'
#
loop_
_entity.id
_entity.type
_entity.pdbx_description
1 polymer ?
#
loop_
_entity_poly.entity_id
_entity_poly.type
_entity_poly.pdbx_seq_one_letter_code
_entity_poly.pdbx_strand_id
1 'polypeptide(L)'
;VANGLSLERLLAQREEIARVQAEFGDSLRIYHGVELEVRADGTLDYPDEVLAALDVVVASLHTGLRQDRATITARLLNAINNPHVDIIGHPRGQLIPEREPADLDMDAIFAAALATDTALEINANPHRLDLDSAHARQALKLGIKLAINTDAHSAADFAVLPFGVRTARRAWASPEQVINTWSRERFEEWIRA
;
A
#
# COMPACT_ATOMS: atom_id res chain seq x y z
N VAL A 1 0.58 -13.49 -10.40
CA VAL A 1 0.83 -12.26 -11.20
C VAL A 1 -0.50 -11.57 -11.33
N ALA A 2 -0.67 -10.40 -10.72
CA ALA A 2 -1.80 -9.55 -11.03
C ALA A 2 -1.51 -8.96 -12.41
N ASN A 3 -2.14 -9.49 -13.45
CA ASN A 3 -2.09 -8.83 -14.75
C ASN A 3 -2.91 -7.55 -14.59
N GLY A 4 -2.23 -6.43 -14.33
CA GLY A 4 -2.85 -5.13 -14.11
C GLY A 4 -3.97 -4.86 -15.12
N LEU A 5 -5.00 -4.13 -14.69
CA LEU A 5 -6.11 -3.76 -15.58
C LEU A 5 -5.54 -2.99 -16.79
N SER A 6 -6.05 -3.26 -18.00
CA SER A 6 -5.75 -2.39 -19.13
C SER A 6 -6.28 -0.96 -18.84
N LEU A 7 -5.73 0.04 -19.51
CA LEU A 7 -6.21 1.43 -19.38
C LEU A 7 -7.72 1.54 -19.63
N GLU A 8 -8.22 0.84 -20.64
CA GLU A 8 -9.66 0.76 -20.94
C GLU A 8 -10.46 0.24 -19.74
N ARG A 9 -9.98 -0.81 -19.06
CA ARG A 9 -10.65 -1.38 -17.89
C ARG A 9 -10.56 -0.48 -16.65
N LEU A 10 -9.47 0.26 -16.48
CA LEU A 10 -9.34 1.28 -15.43
C LEU A 10 -10.34 2.43 -15.64
N LEU A 11 -10.49 2.91 -16.87
CA LEU A 11 -11.48 3.94 -17.19
C LEU A 11 -12.91 3.42 -16.98
N ALA A 12 -13.19 2.18 -17.39
CA ALA A 12 -14.48 1.54 -17.11
C ALA A 12 -14.74 1.38 -15.59
N GLN A 13 -13.71 1.07 -14.81
CA GLN A 13 -13.80 0.99 -13.35
C GLN A 13 -14.12 2.35 -12.72
N ARG A 14 -13.54 3.45 -13.24
CA ARG A 14 -13.88 4.80 -12.78
C ARG A 14 -15.36 5.12 -12.96
N GLU A 15 -15.92 4.83 -14.14
CA GLU A 15 -17.34 5.05 -14.41
C GLU A 15 -18.24 4.18 -13.51
N GLU A 16 -17.83 2.93 -13.28
CA GLU A 16 -18.52 2.02 -12.35
C GLU A 16 -18.53 2.58 -10.92
N ILE A 17 -17.36 3.02 -10.43
CA ILE A 17 -17.23 3.62 -9.10
C ILE A 17 -18.08 4.88 -8.99
N ALA A 18 -18.11 5.73 -10.02
CA ALA A 18 -18.95 6.93 -10.02
C ALA A 18 -20.44 6.58 -9.90
N ARG A 19 -20.90 5.54 -10.61
CA ARG A 19 -22.29 5.06 -10.51
C ARG A 19 -22.61 4.54 -9.12
N VAL A 20 -21.77 3.66 -8.56
CA VAL A 20 -21.98 3.09 -7.22
C VAL A 20 -21.89 4.16 -6.15
N GLN A 21 -20.95 5.10 -6.25
CA GLN A 21 -20.82 6.22 -5.33
C GLN A 21 -22.10 7.07 -5.26
N ALA A 22 -22.80 7.27 -6.38
CA ALA A 22 -24.06 7.99 -6.41
C ALA A 22 -25.17 7.27 -5.64
N GLU A 23 -25.15 5.94 -5.59
CA GLU A 23 -26.10 5.13 -4.80
C GLU A 23 -25.86 5.27 -3.28
N PHE A 24 -24.60 5.38 -2.86
CA PHE A 24 -24.23 5.52 -1.45
C PHE A 24 -24.27 6.97 -0.94
N GLY A 25 -24.17 7.97 -1.82
CA GLY A 25 -24.08 9.38 -1.45
C GLY A 25 -22.95 9.63 -0.44
N ASP A 26 -23.23 10.39 0.61
CA ASP A 26 -22.22 10.74 1.63
C ASP A 26 -22.02 9.66 2.71
N SER A 27 -22.80 8.56 2.68
CA SER A 27 -22.72 7.51 3.70
C SER A 27 -21.44 6.65 3.59
N LEU A 28 -20.87 6.56 2.40
CA LEU A 28 -19.64 5.83 2.12
C LEU A 28 -18.90 6.52 0.97
N ARG A 29 -17.62 6.83 1.18
CA ARG A 29 -16.74 7.31 0.12
C ARG A 29 -15.99 6.12 -0.49
N ILE A 30 -16.07 5.98 -1.80
CA ILE A 30 -15.31 5.01 -2.59
C ILE A 30 -14.22 5.76 -3.35
N TYR A 31 -12.97 5.40 -3.09
CA TYR A 31 -11.80 5.93 -3.80
C TYR A 31 -11.44 5.00 -4.96
N HIS A 32 -11.21 5.58 -6.13
CA HIS A 32 -10.72 4.85 -7.29
C HIS A 32 -9.20 4.73 -7.21
N GLY A 33 -8.73 3.64 -6.62
CA GLY A 33 -7.31 3.34 -6.49
C GLY A 33 -6.85 2.10 -7.26
N VAL A 34 -5.55 1.84 -7.21
CA VAL A 34 -4.92 0.66 -7.79
C VAL A 34 -3.85 0.09 -6.86
N GLU A 35 -3.63 -1.22 -6.94
CA GLU A 35 -2.37 -1.83 -6.53
C GLU A 35 -1.53 -2.10 -7.79
N LEU A 36 -0.50 -1.29 -8.02
CA LEU A 36 0.41 -1.45 -9.16
C LEU A 36 1.53 -2.45 -8.85
N GLU A 37 1.92 -3.26 -9.84
CA GLU A 37 3.11 -4.09 -9.73
C GLU A 37 4.37 -3.25 -9.89
N VAL A 38 5.32 -3.46 -8.97
CA VAL A 38 6.73 -3.10 -9.14
C VAL A 38 7.42 -4.28 -9.83
N ARG A 39 7.66 -4.21 -11.14
CA ARG A 39 8.14 -5.35 -11.94
C ARG A 39 9.56 -5.77 -11.58
N ALA A 40 9.95 -6.98 -12.00
CA ALA A 40 11.27 -7.57 -11.73
C ALA A 40 12.47 -6.75 -12.23
N ASP A 41 12.26 -5.91 -13.24
CA ASP A 41 13.25 -4.97 -13.78
C ASP A 41 13.20 -3.58 -13.12
N GLY A 42 12.28 -3.38 -12.17
CA GLY A 42 12.06 -2.12 -11.45
C GLY A 42 11.05 -1.18 -12.10
N THR A 43 10.55 -1.48 -13.30
CA THR A 43 9.52 -0.66 -13.94
C THR A 43 8.17 -0.78 -13.24
N LEU A 44 7.33 0.26 -13.35
CA LEU A 44 5.99 0.31 -12.78
C LEU A 44 4.92 -0.01 -13.83
N ASP A 45 3.76 -0.49 -13.41
CA ASP A 45 2.73 -0.99 -14.32
C ASP A 45 2.13 0.05 -15.27
N TYR A 46 2.04 1.30 -14.82
CA TYR A 46 1.34 2.38 -15.50
C TYR A 46 2.24 3.62 -15.68
N PRO A 47 2.01 4.41 -16.75
CA PRO A 47 2.67 5.70 -16.89
C PRO A 47 2.05 6.73 -15.94
N ASP A 48 2.80 7.80 -15.67
CA ASP A 48 2.45 8.82 -14.69
C ASP A 48 1.09 9.47 -14.96
N GLU A 49 0.71 9.70 -16.23
CA GLU A 49 -0.58 10.29 -16.57
C GLU A 49 -1.79 9.42 -16.15
N VAL A 50 -1.61 8.10 -16.07
CA VAL A 50 -2.64 7.18 -15.59
C VAL A 50 -2.69 7.20 -14.07
N LEU A 51 -1.52 7.17 -13.42
CA LEU A 51 -1.40 7.20 -11.96
C LEU A 51 -1.96 8.50 -11.38
N ALA A 52 -1.66 9.65 -12.01
CA ALA A 52 -2.14 10.98 -11.60
C ALA A 52 -3.67 11.14 -11.61
N ALA A 53 -4.39 10.24 -12.28
CA ALA A 53 -5.84 10.28 -12.35
C ALA A 53 -6.51 9.41 -11.26
N LEU A 54 -5.76 8.59 -10.53
CA LEU A 54 -6.27 7.75 -9.45
C LEU A 54 -6.39 8.56 -8.16
N ASP A 55 -7.32 8.17 -7.29
CA ASP A 55 -7.49 8.81 -5.98
C ASP A 55 -6.43 8.35 -4.98
N VAL A 56 -5.99 7.08 -5.06
CA VAL A 56 -4.97 6.50 -4.18
C VAL A 56 -4.22 5.37 -4.88
N VAL A 57 -2.92 5.31 -4.71
CA VAL A 57 -2.03 4.40 -5.42
C VAL A 57 -1.20 3.60 -4.44
N VAL A 58 -1.34 2.28 -4.51
CA VAL A 58 -0.56 1.32 -3.74
C VAL A 58 0.46 0.66 -4.67
N ALA A 59 1.73 0.62 -4.29
CA ALA A 59 2.76 -0.11 -5.03
C ALA A 59 3.27 -1.32 -4.25
N SER A 60 3.39 -2.45 -4.94
CA SER A 60 3.70 -3.74 -4.31
C SER A 60 4.69 -4.56 -5.13
N LEU A 61 5.53 -5.35 -4.44
CA LEU A 61 6.35 -6.38 -5.06
C LEU A 61 5.59 -7.72 -5.04
N HIS A 62 5.20 -8.26 -6.19
CA HIS A 62 4.62 -9.62 -6.24
C HIS A 62 5.53 -10.64 -6.94
N THR A 63 6.48 -10.17 -7.74
CA THR A 63 7.38 -11.00 -8.54
C THR A 63 8.86 -10.70 -8.29
N GLY A 64 9.74 -11.66 -8.63
CA GLY A 64 11.20 -11.49 -8.50
C GLY A 64 11.70 -11.33 -7.06
N LEU A 65 10.95 -11.79 -6.06
CA LEU A 65 11.23 -11.57 -4.62
C LEU A 65 12.53 -12.21 -4.09
N ARG A 66 13.24 -12.97 -4.92
CA ARG A 66 14.49 -13.68 -4.59
C ARG A 66 15.72 -13.07 -5.24
N GLN A 67 15.60 -11.86 -5.80
CA GLN A 67 16.75 -11.09 -6.24
C GLN A 67 17.66 -10.75 -5.06
N ASP A 68 18.91 -10.39 -5.35
CA ASP A 68 19.84 -9.92 -4.33
C ASP A 68 19.32 -8.63 -3.67
N ARG A 69 19.77 -8.40 -2.43
CA ARG A 69 19.33 -7.29 -1.57
C ARG A 69 19.39 -5.94 -2.28
N ALA A 70 20.46 -5.65 -3.01
CA ALA A 70 20.64 -4.36 -3.66
C ALA A 70 19.62 -4.16 -4.78
N THR A 71 19.42 -5.17 -5.62
CA THR A 71 18.45 -5.15 -6.72
C THR A 71 17.02 -4.98 -6.22
N ILE A 72 16.58 -5.81 -5.26
CA ILE A 72 15.18 -5.76 -4.78
C ILE A 72 14.89 -4.49 -3.99
N THR A 73 15.87 -3.97 -3.24
CA THR A 73 15.76 -2.67 -2.58
C THR A 73 15.63 -1.55 -3.61
N ALA A 74 16.47 -1.53 -4.65
CA ALA A 74 16.40 -0.51 -5.70
C ALA A 74 15.04 -0.50 -6.43
N ARG A 75 14.44 -1.67 -6.64
CA ARG A 75 13.08 -1.78 -7.21
C ARG A 75 12.05 -1.09 -6.32
N LEU A 76 12.03 -1.38 -5.02
CA LEU A 76 11.07 -0.78 -4.10
C LEU A 76 11.32 0.71 -3.91
N LEU A 77 12.58 1.15 -3.89
CA LEU A 77 12.95 2.57 -3.88
C LEU A 77 12.46 3.29 -5.14
N ASN A 78 12.48 2.66 -6.32
CA ASN A 78 11.92 3.26 -7.53
C ASN A 78 10.42 3.54 -7.38
N ALA A 79 9.68 2.63 -6.75
CA ALA A 79 8.26 2.82 -6.46
C ALA A 79 8.02 3.95 -5.45
N ILE A 80 8.77 3.97 -4.34
CA ILE A 80 8.64 5.01 -3.30
C ILE A 80 8.95 6.41 -3.85
N ASN A 81 9.91 6.53 -4.77
CA ASN A 81 10.29 7.81 -5.37
C ASN A 81 9.36 8.25 -6.51
N ASN A 82 8.35 7.46 -6.90
CA ASN A 82 7.35 7.92 -7.86
C ASN A 82 6.36 8.86 -7.13
N PRO A 83 6.15 10.09 -7.62
CA PRO A 83 5.34 11.11 -6.94
C PRO A 83 3.85 10.76 -6.87
N HIS A 84 3.41 9.71 -7.58
CA HIS A 84 2.03 9.25 -7.56
C HIS A 84 1.82 8.06 -6.63
N VAL A 85 2.84 7.55 -5.92
CA VAL A 85 2.70 6.40 -5.03
C VAL A 85 2.49 6.86 -3.59
N ASP A 86 1.29 6.60 -3.06
CA ASP A 86 0.90 6.97 -1.70
C ASP A 86 1.33 5.92 -0.66
N ILE A 87 1.19 4.64 -1.00
CA ILE A 87 1.34 3.52 -0.05
C ILE A 87 2.20 2.42 -0.67
N ILE A 88 3.14 1.88 0.12
CA ILE A 88 3.78 0.60 -0.21
C ILE A 88 2.99 -0.54 0.42
N GLY A 89 2.37 -1.37 -0.43
CA GLY A 89 1.59 -2.54 -0.04
C GLY A 89 2.49 -3.71 0.37
N HIS A 90 2.12 -4.39 1.46
CA HIS A 90 2.80 -5.54 2.08
C HIS A 90 4.30 -5.60 1.71
N PRO A 91 5.12 -4.68 2.26
CA PRO A 91 6.38 -4.26 1.64
C PRO A 91 7.39 -5.39 1.40
N ARG A 92 7.35 -6.43 2.22
CA ARG A 92 8.29 -7.56 2.18
C ARG A 92 7.79 -8.72 1.32
N GLY A 93 6.53 -8.68 0.88
CA GLY A 93 5.94 -9.64 -0.06
C GLY A 93 5.84 -11.07 0.47
N GLN A 94 5.95 -11.27 1.79
CA GLN A 94 5.94 -12.60 2.42
C GLN A 94 4.56 -13.27 2.34
N LEU A 95 4.55 -14.61 2.35
CA LEU A 95 3.35 -15.43 2.57
C LEU A 95 3.67 -16.50 3.62
N ILE A 96 2.87 -16.61 4.67
CA ILE A 96 3.10 -17.50 5.79
C ILE A 96 2.32 -18.81 5.56
N PRO A 97 2.96 -20.00 5.59
CA PRO A 97 4.41 -20.26 5.69
C PRO A 97 5.12 -20.41 4.32
N GLU A 98 4.44 -20.10 3.22
CA GLU A 98 4.83 -20.52 1.86
C GLU A 98 6.00 -19.75 1.24
N ARG A 99 6.21 -18.50 1.64
CA ARG A 99 7.16 -17.57 1.03
C ARG A 99 7.81 -16.67 2.06
N GLU A 100 9.09 -16.90 2.32
CA GLU A 100 9.93 -16.00 3.12
C GLU A 100 9.91 -14.57 2.56
N PRO A 101 10.01 -13.53 3.42
CA PRO A 101 10.10 -12.14 3.00
C PRO A 101 11.28 -11.88 2.06
N ALA A 102 11.15 -10.82 1.25
CA ALA A 102 12.24 -10.23 0.50
C ALA A 102 13.36 -9.71 1.44
N ASP A 103 14.61 -9.87 1.01
CA ASP A 103 15.78 -9.28 1.68
C ASP A 103 15.91 -7.82 1.27
N LEU A 104 15.19 -6.95 1.96
CA LEU A 104 15.19 -5.51 1.72
C LEU A 104 16.13 -4.79 2.68
N ASP A 105 16.75 -3.72 2.19
CA ASP A 105 17.37 -2.71 3.03
C ASP A 105 16.33 -1.79 3.66
N MET A 106 15.75 -2.23 4.78
CA MET A 106 14.67 -1.51 5.44
C MET A 106 15.07 -0.11 5.92
N ASP A 107 16.33 0.13 6.24
CA ASP A 107 16.79 1.48 6.62
C ASP A 107 16.72 2.44 5.42
N ALA A 108 17.12 1.97 4.23
CA ALA A 108 16.98 2.74 3.00
C ALA A 108 15.50 2.96 2.61
N ILE A 109 14.66 1.93 2.77
CA ILE A 109 13.21 2.03 2.54
C ILE A 109 12.56 3.05 3.47
N PHE A 110 12.90 3.04 4.76
CA PHE A 110 12.39 4.01 5.71
C PHE A 110 12.85 5.43 5.40
N ALA A 111 14.13 5.61 5.05
CA ALA A 111 14.64 6.93 4.67
C ALA A 111 13.91 7.50 3.45
N ALA A 112 13.65 6.68 2.44
CA ALA A 112 12.90 7.09 1.26
C ALA A 112 11.44 7.41 1.59
N ALA A 113 10.74 6.50 2.29
CA ALA A 113 9.33 6.70 2.67
C ALA A 113 9.11 7.96 3.53
N LEU A 114 10.07 8.28 4.40
CA LEU A 114 10.04 9.53 5.16
C LEU A 114 10.24 10.77 4.26
N ALA A 115 11.13 10.69 3.28
CA ALA A 115 11.45 11.79 2.39
C ALA A 115 10.34 12.11 1.38
N THR A 116 9.57 11.08 0.97
CA THR A 116 8.50 11.19 -0.04
C THR A 116 7.10 11.23 0.58
N ASP A 117 7.02 11.18 1.91
CA ASP A 117 5.77 11.08 2.68
C ASP A 117 4.92 9.84 2.36
N THR A 118 5.51 8.80 1.77
CA THR A 118 4.85 7.53 1.43
C THR A 118 4.56 6.70 2.68
N ALA A 119 3.32 6.23 2.83
CA ALA A 119 2.94 5.36 3.95
C ALA A 119 3.35 3.90 3.72
N LEU A 120 3.56 3.16 4.82
CA LEU A 120 3.85 1.72 4.76
C LEU A 120 2.65 0.91 5.24
N GLU A 121 2.29 -0.13 4.49
CA GLU A 121 1.16 -1.00 4.82
C GLU A 121 1.48 -1.95 5.99
N ILE A 122 0.51 -2.15 6.88
CA ILE A 122 0.32 -3.36 7.69
C ILE A 122 -0.87 -4.11 7.11
N ASN A 123 -0.56 -5.16 6.37
CA ASN A 123 -1.54 -6.07 5.81
C ASN A 123 -2.09 -6.99 6.90
N ALA A 124 -3.40 -6.91 7.14
CA ALA A 124 -4.09 -7.67 8.17
C ALA A 124 -4.35 -9.13 7.79
N ASN A 125 -4.13 -9.52 6.53
CA ASN A 125 -4.31 -10.90 6.10
C ASN A 125 -3.37 -11.83 6.92
N PRO A 126 -3.88 -12.86 7.62
CA PRO A 126 -3.06 -13.77 8.43
C PRO A 126 -1.99 -14.52 7.66
N HIS A 127 -2.17 -14.69 6.34
CA HIS A 127 -1.14 -15.25 5.46
C HIS A 127 -0.03 -14.25 5.13
N ARG A 128 -0.17 -12.97 5.46
CA ARG A 128 0.84 -11.94 5.19
C ARG A 128 1.44 -11.39 6.48
N LEU A 129 0.63 -10.67 7.27
CA LEU A 129 1.05 -9.92 8.46
C LEU A 129 2.31 -9.08 8.20
N ASP A 130 2.26 -8.29 7.13
CA ASP A 130 3.36 -7.52 6.58
C ASP A 130 2.90 -6.08 6.33
N LEU A 131 3.45 -5.06 6.98
CA LEU A 131 4.64 -5.05 7.80
C LEU A 131 4.48 -5.69 9.19
N ASP A 132 5.53 -6.36 9.66
CA ASP A 132 5.56 -6.89 11.04
C ASP A 132 5.65 -5.77 12.09
N SER A 133 5.32 -6.09 13.34
CA SER A 133 5.27 -5.08 14.42
C SER A 133 6.62 -4.44 14.75
N ALA A 134 7.75 -5.11 14.47
CA ALA A 134 9.07 -4.58 14.79
C ALA A 134 9.48 -3.51 13.77
N HIS A 135 9.30 -3.78 12.49
CA HIS A 135 9.53 -2.81 11.44
C HIS A 135 8.51 -1.67 11.49
N ALA A 136 7.24 -1.96 11.75
CA ALA A 136 6.23 -0.92 11.97
C ALA A 136 6.60 0.01 13.14
N ARG A 137 7.16 -0.54 14.23
CA ARG A 137 7.65 0.27 15.37
C ARG A 137 8.79 1.19 14.95
N GLN A 138 9.71 0.72 14.12
CA GLN A 138 10.82 1.53 13.60
C GLN A 138 10.32 2.65 12.69
N ALA A 139 9.44 2.33 11.75
CA ALA A 139 8.82 3.31 10.84
C ALA A 139 8.16 4.46 11.62
N LEU A 140 7.34 4.12 12.62
CA LEU A 140 6.66 5.10 13.48
C LEU A 140 7.62 6.00 14.26
N LYS A 141 8.75 5.48 14.73
CA LYS A 141 9.79 6.28 15.44
C LYS A 141 10.44 7.31 14.52
N LEU A 142 10.51 7.03 13.23
CA LEU A 142 11.05 7.92 12.21
C LEU A 142 10.02 8.95 11.72
N GLY A 143 8.75 8.82 12.13
CA GLY A 143 7.66 9.70 11.69
C GLY A 143 6.93 9.20 10.44
N ILE A 144 7.21 7.98 9.98
CA ILE A 144 6.54 7.37 8.82
C ILE A 144 5.14 6.92 9.23
N LYS A 145 4.18 7.21 8.36
CA LYS A 145 2.76 6.87 8.53
C LYS A 145 2.52 5.40 8.20
N LEU A 146 1.51 4.81 8.83
CA LEU A 146 1.08 3.45 8.53
C LEU A 146 -0.32 3.42 7.89
N ALA A 147 -0.51 2.48 6.97
CA ALA A 147 -1.82 2.11 6.42
C ALA A 147 -2.19 0.70 6.87
N ILE A 148 -3.36 0.49 7.46
CA ILE A 148 -3.85 -0.84 7.84
C ILE A 148 -4.96 -1.23 6.87
N ASN A 149 -4.80 -2.36 6.18
CA ASN A 149 -5.84 -2.88 5.28
C ASN A 149 -5.92 -4.41 5.36
N THR A 150 -6.90 -5.00 4.68
CA THR A 150 -7.18 -6.44 4.75
C THR A 150 -6.76 -7.22 3.51
N ASP A 151 -6.43 -6.54 2.41
CA ASP A 151 -6.23 -7.17 1.10
C ASP A 151 -7.39 -8.10 0.72
N ALA A 152 -8.60 -7.58 0.89
CA ALA A 152 -9.83 -8.36 0.78
C ALA A 152 -10.15 -8.70 -0.69
N HIS A 153 -10.31 -9.99 -0.97
CA HIS A 153 -10.72 -10.52 -2.27
C HIS A 153 -12.18 -11.03 -2.25
N SER A 154 -12.80 -11.01 -1.07
CA SER A 154 -14.22 -11.24 -0.82
C SER A 154 -14.70 -10.36 0.34
N ALA A 155 -16.01 -10.16 0.46
CA ALA A 155 -16.57 -9.41 1.59
C ALA A 155 -16.22 -10.02 2.96
N ALA A 156 -16.07 -11.35 3.02
CA ALA A 156 -15.72 -12.05 4.25
C ALA A 156 -14.28 -11.75 4.72
N ASP A 157 -13.38 -11.45 3.79
CA ASP A 157 -11.97 -11.17 4.11
C ASP A 157 -11.82 -9.88 4.92
N PHE A 158 -12.79 -8.96 4.87
CA PHE A 158 -12.77 -7.75 5.70
C PHE A 158 -12.74 -8.07 7.21
N ALA A 159 -13.22 -9.26 7.60
CA ALA A 159 -13.23 -9.70 9.00
C ALA A 159 -11.82 -9.87 9.61
N VAL A 160 -10.76 -9.88 8.80
CA VAL A 160 -9.36 -10.03 9.27
C VAL A 160 -8.75 -8.72 9.79
N LEU A 161 -9.41 -7.57 9.59
CA LEU A 161 -8.94 -6.25 10.04
C LEU A 161 -8.39 -6.21 11.49
N PRO A 162 -8.98 -6.91 12.49
CA PRO A 162 -8.46 -6.93 13.85
C PRO A 162 -7.00 -7.42 13.96
N PHE A 163 -6.49 -8.24 13.03
CA PHE A 163 -5.09 -8.66 13.04
C PHE A 163 -4.15 -7.48 12.75
N GLY A 164 -4.44 -6.66 11.74
CA GLY A 164 -3.67 -5.47 11.43
C GLY A 164 -3.67 -4.46 12.57
N VAL A 165 -4.83 -4.21 13.19
CA VAL A 165 -4.95 -3.35 14.38
C VAL A 165 -4.12 -3.89 15.55
N ARG A 166 -4.12 -5.20 15.78
CA ARG A 166 -3.28 -5.83 16.83
C ARG A 166 -1.79 -5.67 16.52
N THR A 167 -1.37 -5.81 15.27
CA THR A 167 0.02 -5.59 14.85
C THR A 167 0.44 -4.13 15.08
N ALA A 168 -0.40 -3.16 14.70
CA ALA A 168 -0.16 -1.75 14.95
C ALA A 168 -0.08 -1.42 16.46
N ARG A 169 -0.93 -2.03 17.29
CA ARG A 169 -0.87 -1.90 18.76
C ARG A 169 0.43 -2.48 19.33
N ARG A 170 0.93 -3.59 18.79
CA ARG A 170 2.24 -4.16 19.18
C ARG A 170 3.40 -3.25 18.78
N ALA A 171 3.25 -2.48 17.71
CA ALA A 171 4.16 -1.40 17.31
C ALA A 171 3.96 -0.09 18.11
N TRP A 172 3.02 -0.08 19.06
CA TRP A 172 2.53 1.09 19.80
C TRP A 172 2.24 2.31 18.91
N ALA A 173 1.55 2.07 17.79
CA ALA A 173 0.99 3.15 16.99
C ALA A 173 -0.06 3.94 17.80
N SER A 174 -0.04 5.26 17.68
CA SER A 174 -1.18 6.10 18.03
C SER A 174 -2.10 6.27 16.81
N PRO A 175 -3.38 6.65 16.99
CA PRO A 175 -4.29 6.89 15.87
C PRO A 175 -3.71 7.90 14.85
N GLU A 176 -3.13 8.99 15.33
CA GLU A 176 -2.63 10.08 14.48
C GLU A 176 -1.55 9.65 13.47
N GLN A 177 -0.87 8.53 13.74
CA GLN A 177 0.17 7.93 12.91
C GLN A 177 -0.37 6.89 11.90
N VAL A 178 -1.66 6.55 11.98
CA VAL A 178 -2.34 5.58 11.11
C VAL A 178 -3.36 6.30 10.24
N ILE A 179 -3.13 6.31 8.93
CA ILE A 179 -3.90 7.13 7.97
C ILE A 179 -5.40 6.79 7.96
N ASN A 180 -5.76 5.53 8.25
CA ASN A 180 -7.14 5.07 8.30
C ASN A 180 -7.99 5.73 9.40
N THR A 181 -7.37 6.40 10.37
CA THR A 181 -8.07 7.04 11.49
C THR A 181 -8.27 8.54 11.30
N TRP A 182 -7.69 9.10 10.24
CA TRP A 182 -7.79 10.53 9.97
C TRP A 182 -9.21 10.90 9.51
N SER A 183 -9.52 12.19 9.58
CA SER A 183 -10.72 12.68 8.91
C SER A 183 -10.56 12.50 7.40
N ARG A 184 -11.70 12.44 6.71
CA ARG A 184 -11.74 12.30 5.26
C ARG A 184 -10.96 13.43 4.58
N GLU A 185 -11.14 14.65 5.05
CA GLU A 185 -10.52 15.86 4.49
C GLU A 185 -9.00 15.78 4.60
N ARG A 186 -8.48 15.40 5.77
CA ARG A 186 -7.03 15.24 5.98
C ARG A 186 -6.45 14.15 5.09
N PHE A 187 -7.17 13.04 4.89
CA PHE A 187 -6.72 11.97 3.99
C PHE A 187 -6.73 12.43 2.52
N GLU A 188 -7.80 13.10 2.09
CA GLU A 188 -7.92 13.63 0.72
C GLU A 188 -6.91 14.75 0.42
N GLU A 189 -6.54 15.55 1.41
CA GLU A 189 -5.45 16.53 1.30
C GLU A 189 -4.08 15.83 1.14
N TRP A 190 -3.85 14.76 1.88
CA TRP A 190 -2.58 14.02 1.86
C TRP A 190 -2.33 13.31 0.52
N ILE A 191 -3.30 12.56 -0.01
CA ILE A 191 -3.17 11.84 -1.30
C ILE A 191 -3.16 12.76 -2.53
N ARG A 192 -3.33 14.08 -2.34
CA ARG A 192 -3.31 15.09 -3.43
C ARG A 192 -2.08 16.00 -3.39
N ALA A 193 -1.29 15.93 -2.32
CA ALA A 193 -0.15 16.82 -2.06
C ALA A 193 1.05 16.44 -2.91
#